data_AF-A0A921UXX6-F1
#
_entry.id   AF-A0A921UXX6-F1
#
_cell.length_a   1.000
_cell.length_b   1.000
_cell.length_c   1.000
_cell.angle_alpha   90.00
_cell.angle_beta   90.00
_cell.angle_gamma   90.00
#
_symmetry.space_group_name_H-M   'P 1'
#
loop_
_entity.id
_entity.type
_entity.pdbx_description
1 polymer ?
#
loop_
_entity_poly.entity_id
_entity_poly.type
_entity_poly.pdbx_seq_one_letter_code
_entity_poly.pdbx_strand_id
1 'polypeptide(L)'
;MGKLGAKSDYESLRDARISENKARMEQLGLLRCAGELSDIASASSHRAAGSATPRRTPRPRVTSMTPLRRSGRLLAATRRCSARLNGEGTGVTAAGSEEEEEEEEEEEDAWEDDKERKWAMAVAKERVQALQERRCDSRGRGGVYDPVLGICCHFCRQKKLCGEEDCKRCGEGDLKQPCLGKTECSSCHSSNGILCRACLKVRYGEEMEEVRKNKNWMCPHCVEEKGIKKFWICNSSFCLKKRKIPIPPTGIAIYNAREQGYESVAHLLMDRLKRQAF
;
A
#
# COMPACT_ATOMS: atom_id res chain seq x y z
N MET A 1 22.69 34.26 -31.31
CA MET A 1 23.45 33.14 -31.93
C MET A 1 23.89 32.18 -30.85
N GLY A 2 23.08 31.17 -30.50
CA GLY A 2 23.45 30.21 -29.45
C GLY A 2 24.40 29.13 -29.99
N LYS A 3 25.55 28.93 -29.35
CA LYS A 3 26.42 27.79 -29.65
C LYS A 3 25.69 26.50 -29.27
N LEU A 4 25.42 25.64 -30.26
CA LEU A 4 25.05 24.25 -30.00
C LEU A 4 26.28 23.57 -29.37
N GLY A 5 26.20 23.25 -28.08
CA GLY A 5 27.22 22.44 -27.43
C GLY A 5 27.32 21.07 -28.10
N ALA A 6 28.54 20.58 -28.32
CA ALA A 6 28.74 19.23 -28.85
C ALA A 6 28.05 18.21 -27.94
N LYS A 7 27.38 17.21 -28.53
CA LYS A 7 26.81 16.09 -27.77
C LYS A 7 27.94 15.40 -27.00
N SER A 8 27.71 15.08 -25.73
CA SER A 8 28.66 14.28 -24.96
C SER A 8 28.76 12.87 -25.55
N ASP A 9 29.91 12.22 -25.36
CA ASP A 9 30.16 10.86 -25.86
C ASP A 9 29.10 9.86 -25.34
N TYR A 10 28.59 10.08 -24.13
CA TYR A 10 27.49 9.32 -23.54
C TYR A 10 26.18 9.45 -24.33
N GLU A 11 25.77 10.68 -24.71
CA GLU A 11 24.55 10.87 -25.52
C GLU A 11 24.72 10.29 -26.93
N SER A 12 25.91 10.37 -27.52
CA SER A 12 26.22 9.71 -28.79
C SER A 12 26.08 8.18 -28.71
N LEU A 13 26.63 7.54 -27.66
CA LEU A 13 26.47 6.10 -27.38
C LEU A 13 25.03 5.71 -27.00
N ARG A 14 24.25 6.65 -26.46
CA ARG A 14 22.83 6.46 -26.15
C ARG A 14 21.98 6.50 -27.41
N ASP A 15 22.19 7.49 -28.28
CA ASP A 15 21.53 7.61 -29.57
C ASP A 15 21.82 6.41 -30.49
N ALA A 16 23.08 5.96 -30.54
CA ALA A 16 23.47 4.75 -31.27
C ALA A 16 22.67 3.51 -30.83
N ARG A 17 22.63 3.22 -29.52
CA ARG A 17 21.84 2.11 -28.96
C ARG A 17 20.33 2.27 -29.19
N ILE A 18 19.80 3.48 -29.18
CA ILE A 18 18.39 3.74 -29.52
C ILE A 18 18.13 3.42 -31.00
N SER A 19 19.04 3.80 -31.90
CA SER A 19 18.92 3.50 -33.34
C SER A 19 18.99 2.00 -33.63
N GLU A 20 19.91 1.28 -32.99
CA GLU A 20 20.05 -0.18 -33.12
C GLU A 20 18.80 -0.91 -32.62
N ASN A 21 18.29 -0.53 -31.44
CA ASN A 21 17.06 -1.12 -30.91
C ASN A 21 15.84 -0.84 -31.80
N LYS A 22 15.74 0.35 -32.43
CA LYS A 22 14.69 0.62 -33.41
C LYS A 22 14.80 -0.29 -34.64
N ALA A 23 15.99 -0.45 -35.20
CA ALA A 23 16.23 -1.36 -36.32
C ALA A 23 15.89 -2.82 -35.97
N ARG A 24 16.24 -3.29 -34.76
CA ARG A 24 15.84 -4.63 -34.28
C ARG A 24 14.31 -4.77 -34.15
N MET A 25 13.60 -3.75 -33.65
CA MET A 25 12.13 -3.76 -33.55
C MET A 25 11.45 -3.81 -34.94
N GLU A 26 12.07 -3.19 -35.95
CA GLU A 26 11.60 -3.21 -37.33
C GLU A 26 11.89 -4.55 -38.02
N GLN A 27 13.11 -5.10 -37.87
CA GLN A 27 13.48 -6.43 -38.37
C GLN A 27 12.59 -7.54 -37.81
N LEU A 28 12.18 -7.44 -36.54
CA LEU A 28 11.26 -8.36 -35.89
C LEU A 28 9.77 -8.10 -36.25
N GLY A 29 9.48 -7.11 -37.11
CA GLY A 29 8.12 -6.77 -37.54
C GLY A 29 7.21 -6.22 -36.44
N LEU A 30 7.75 -5.91 -35.26
CA LEU A 30 6.96 -5.63 -34.05
C LEU A 30 6.12 -4.36 -34.18
N LEU A 31 6.60 -3.37 -34.93
CA LEU A 31 5.84 -2.15 -35.23
C LEU A 31 4.60 -2.45 -36.08
N ARG A 32 4.69 -3.38 -37.05
CA ARG A 32 3.56 -3.80 -37.88
C ARG A 32 2.52 -4.55 -37.05
N CYS A 33 2.96 -5.53 -36.26
CA CYS A 33 2.07 -6.27 -35.36
C CYS A 33 1.40 -5.37 -34.29
N ALA A 34 2.08 -4.31 -33.82
CA ALA A 34 1.46 -3.34 -32.92
C ALA A 34 0.36 -2.50 -33.62
N GLY A 35 0.54 -2.17 -34.90
CA GLY A 35 -0.51 -1.55 -35.73
C GLY A 35 -1.70 -2.47 -35.90
N GLU A 36 -1.47 -3.69 -36.39
CA GLU A 36 -2.50 -4.73 -36.60
C GLU A 36 -3.34 -4.96 -35.32
N LEU A 37 -2.71 -5.05 -34.15
CA LEU A 37 -3.41 -5.18 -32.87
C LEU A 37 -4.22 -3.93 -32.47
N SER A 38 -3.75 -2.74 -32.83
CA SER A 38 -4.44 -1.47 -32.58
C SER A 38 -5.66 -1.31 -33.48
N ASP A 39 -5.57 -1.75 -34.74
CA ASP A 39 -6.68 -1.77 -35.69
C ASP A 39 -7.77 -2.76 -35.25
N ILE A 40 -7.39 -3.97 -34.79
CA ILE A 40 -8.30 -4.96 -34.21
C ILE A 40 -9.02 -4.38 -32.96
N ALA A 41 -8.29 -3.70 -32.08
CA ALA A 41 -8.88 -3.06 -30.89
C ALA A 41 -9.86 -1.92 -31.28
N SER A 42 -9.53 -1.15 -32.31
CA SER A 42 -10.36 -0.03 -32.79
C SER A 42 -11.63 -0.53 -33.49
N ALA A 43 -11.52 -1.54 -34.36
CA ALA A 43 -12.65 -2.23 -34.98
C ALA A 43 -13.59 -2.89 -33.95
N SER A 44 -13.07 -3.31 -32.80
CA SER A 44 -13.86 -3.83 -31.68
C SER A 44 -14.69 -2.73 -31.00
N SER A 45 -14.20 -1.48 -30.95
CA SER A 45 -14.91 -0.35 -30.35
C SER A 45 -16.15 0.06 -31.17
N HIS A 46 -16.05 0.06 -32.50
CA HIS A 46 -17.17 0.40 -33.38
C HIS A 46 -18.34 -0.60 -33.31
N ARG A 47 -18.11 -1.86 -32.92
CA ARG A 47 -19.18 -2.85 -32.70
C ARG A 47 -19.88 -2.72 -31.35
N ALA A 48 -19.31 -1.95 -30.41
CA ALA A 48 -19.86 -1.77 -29.06
C ALA A 48 -20.87 -0.60 -28.95
N ALA A 49 -21.10 0.17 -30.01
CA ALA A 49 -22.02 1.31 -30.03
C ALA A 49 -23.52 0.91 -30.13
N GLY A 50 -23.84 -0.38 -30.22
CA GLY A 50 -25.18 -0.87 -30.57
C GLY A 50 -25.95 -1.69 -29.52
N SER A 51 -25.44 -1.87 -28.28
CA SER A 51 -26.24 -2.53 -27.24
C SER A 51 -26.04 -1.93 -25.84
N ALA A 52 -27.13 -1.42 -25.27
CA ALA A 52 -27.18 -0.95 -23.89
C ALA A 52 -27.36 -2.15 -22.93
N THR A 53 -26.27 -2.77 -22.49
CA THR A 53 -26.33 -3.80 -21.45
C THR A 53 -26.55 -3.17 -20.06
N PRO A 54 -27.52 -3.62 -19.25
CA PRO A 54 -27.82 -2.98 -17.97
C PRO A 54 -26.71 -3.18 -16.93
N ARG A 55 -26.47 -2.14 -16.14
CA ARG A 55 -25.39 -2.04 -15.15
C ARG A 55 -25.65 -2.97 -13.95
N ARG A 56 -25.05 -4.16 -13.93
CA ARG A 56 -25.17 -5.10 -12.80
C ARG A 56 -24.55 -4.51 -11.53
N THR A 57 -25.26 -4.64 -10.41
CA THR A 57 -24.77 -4.27 -9.07
C THR A 57 -23.64 -5.20 -8.60
N PRO A 58 -22.69 -4.72 -7.77
CA PRO A 58 -21.61 -5.56 -7.27
C PRO A 58 -22.14 -6.58 -6.26
N ARG A 59 -21.84 -7.87 -6.46
CA ARG A 59 -21.99 -8.90 -5.42
C ARG A 59 -20.73 -8.94 -4.53
N PRO A 60 -20.84 -9.27 -3.22
CA PRO A 60 -19.69 -9.41 -2.34
C PRO A 60 -18.77 -10.54 -2.81
N ARG A 61 -17.46 -10.41 -2.57
CA ARG A 61 -16.45 -11.41 -2.96
C ARG A 61 -16.27 -12.44 -1.85
N VAL A 62 -16.55 -13.70 -2.15
CA VAL A 62 -16.04 -14.84 -1.38
C VAL A 62 -14.54 -14.96 -1.65
N THR A 63 -13.73 -15.07 -0.60
CA THR A 63 -12.26 -15.13 -0.71
C THR A 63 -11.79 -16.58 -0.65
N SER A 64 -11.49 -17.18 -1.79
CA SER A 64 -10.83 -18.49 -1.88
C SER A 64 -9.35 -18.35 -2.25
N MET A 65 -8.50 -19.17 -1.65
CA MET A 65 -7.05 -19.02 -1.69
C MET A 65 -6.43 -19.53 -3.00
N THR A 66 -5.87 -18.62 -3.79
CA THR A 66 -4.92 -18.90 -4.88
C THR A 66 -3.91 -17.75 -4.99
N PRO A 67 -2.70 -17.96 -5.57
CA PRO A 67 -1.67 -16.91 -5.61
C PRO A 67 -2.06 -15.75 -6.54
N LEU A 68 -2.50 -14.63 -5.96
CA LEU A 68 -2.89 -13.41 -6.68
C LEU A 68 -1.68 -12.66 -7.29
N ARG A 69 -1.23 -13.11 -8.49
CA ARG A 69 -0.98 -12.25 -9.67
C ARG A 69 -0.36 -13.02 -10.85
N ARG A 70 -1.20 -13.38 -11.83
CA ARG A 70 -0.94 -13.31 -13.28
C ARG A 70 -2.29 -13.27 -14.02
N SER A 71 -2.33 -12.66 -15.20
CA SER A 71 -3.57 -12.24 -15.87
C SER A 71 -4.30 -13.37 -16.60
N GLY A 72 -5.29 -13.99 -15.96
CA GLY A 72 -6.17 -15.01 -16.57
C GLY A 72 -7.29 -14.44 -17.45
N ARG A 73 -6.98 -13.60 -18.46
CA ARG A 73 -8.00 -12.95 -19.31
C ARG A 73 -8.42 -13.78 -20.55
N LEU A 74 -8.11 -15.09 -20.59
CA LEU A 74 -8.30 -15.98 -21.74
C LEU A 74 -8.75 -17.42 -21.36
N LEU A 75 -9.67 -17.58 -20.40
CA LEU A 75 -10.28 -18.89 -20.07
C LEU A 75 -11.80 -18.78 -19.92
N ALA A 76 -12.47 -18.36 -21.00
CA ALA A 76 -13.93 -18.28 -21.08
C ALA A 76 -14.42 -18.89 -22.41
N ALA A 77 -14.46 -20.23 -22.49
CA ALA A 77 -14.95 -20.94 -23.67
C ALA A 77 -15.51 -22.35 -23.35
N THR A 78 -16.60 -22.43 -22.59
CA THR A 78 -17.60 -23.52 -22.73
C THR A 78 -18.96 -23.06 -22.18
N ARG A 79 -20.06 -23.67 -22.68
CA ARG A 79 -21.44 -23.17 -22.58
C ARG A 79 -22.38 -24.21 -21.94
N ARG A 80 -23.47 -23.73 -21.29
CA ARG A 80 -24.73 -24.46 -20.96
C ARG A 80 -24.58 -25.54 -19.85
N CYS A 81 -25.59 -25.92 -19.05
CA CYS A 81 -27.02 -25.57 -18.83
C CYS A 81 -27.24 -25.26 -17.33
N SER A 82 -28.15 -24.40 -16.85
CA SER A 82 -29.63 -24.41 -16.86
C SER A 82 -30.30 -25.57 -16.10
N ALA A 83 -30.79 -25.31 -14.88
CA ALA A 83 -32.14 -25.65 -14.41
C ALA A 83 -32.50 -24.83 -13.16
N ARG A 84 -33.76 -24.36 -13.08
CA ARG A 84 -34.41 -23.85 -11.85
C ARG A 84 -35.31 -24.96 -11.32
N LEU A 85 -35.53 -25.06 -10.01
CA LEU A 85 -36.85 -25.36 -9.42
C LEU A 85 -36.94 -24.74 -8.02
N ASN A 86 -38.10 -24.16 -7.71
CA ASN A 86 -38.53 -23.78 -6.36
C ASN A 86 -39.23 -24.98 -5.68
N GLY A 87 -39.39 -24.92 -4.36
CA GLY A 87 -40.27 -25.83 -3.62
C GLY A 87 -40.35 -25.45 -2.14
N GLU A 88 -41.34 -24.63 -1.77
CA GLU A 88 -41.71 -24.37 -0.36
C GLU A 88 -42.60 -25.49 0.18
N GLY A 89 -42.61 -25.69 1.51
CA GLY A 89 -43.43 -26.69 2.19
C GLY A 89 -43.66 -26.38 3.68
N THR A 90 -44.88 -25.94 3.99
CA THR A 90 -45.56 -25.87 5.30
C THR A 90 -45.53 -27.21 6.08
N GLY A 91 -45.71 -27.33 7.42
CA GLY A 91 -45.95 -26.39 8.53
C GLY A 91 -46.54 -27.12 9.77
N VAL A 92 -46.31 -26.61 11.00
CA VAL A 92 -47.07 -26.65 12.31
C VAL A 92 -48.07 -27.82 12.62
N THR A 93 -48.26 -28.43 13.83
CA THR A 93 -48.33 -27.94 15.25
C THR A 93 -48.23 -29.06 16.34
N ALA A 94 -47.83 -28.68 17.59
CA ALA A 94 -48.36 -29.12 18.93
C ALA A 94 -48.29 -30.60 19.43
N ALA A 95 -48.18 -30.94 20.74
CA ALA A 95 -47.86 -30.18 21.98
C ALA A 95 -47.60 -31.12 23.20
N GLY A 96 -46.94 -30.61 24.25
CA GLY A 96 -46.79 -31.19 25.62
C GLY A 96 -45.73 -32.29 25.77
N SER A 97 -44.87 -32.33 26.79
CA SER A 97 -44.63 -31.47 27.97
C SER A 97 -43.19 -31.77 28.50
N GLU A 98 -42.65 -31.29 29.64
CA GLU A 98 -43.22 -30.59 30.82
C GLU A 98 -42.25 -29.47 31.34
N GLU A 99 -41.46 -29.69 32.40
CA GLU A 99 -40.59 -28.70 33.09
C GLU A 99 -39.21 -29.27 33.48
N GLU A 100 -38.15 -28.49 33.33
CA GLU A 100 -37.04 -28.35 34.31
C GLU A 100 -36.28 -27.03 33.98
N GLU A 101 -36.09 -26.18 34.99
CA GLU A 101 -35.37 -24.89 34.89
C GLU A 101 -33.88 -25.11 35.16
N GLU A 102 -32.96 -24.45 34.43
CA GLU A 102 -31.80 -23.73 35.02
C GLU A 102 -30.92 -23.03 33.96
N GLU A 103 -30.48 -21.83 34.35
CA GLU A 103 -29.29 -21.04 33.93
C GLU A 103 -29.11 -20.57 32.46
N GLU A 104 -29.28 -19.25 32.28
CA GLU A 104 -28.79 -18.44 31.16
C GLU A 104 -27.26 -18.20 31.23
N GLU A 105 -26.70 -17.62 30.15
CA GLU A 105 -25.39 -16.93 30.09
C GLU A 105 -24.06 -17.76 30.18
N GLU A 106 -23.72 -18.60 29.19
CA GLU A 106 -22.29 -18.93 28.94
C GLU A 106 -21.83 -19.28 27.49
N GLU A 107 -22.64 -19.06 26.43
CA GLU A 107 -22.26 -19.49 25.04
C GLU A 107 -21.89 -18.38 24.02
N GLU A 108 -21.74 -17.10 24.41
CA GLU A 108 -21.38 -16.03 23.45
C GLU A 108 -19.86 -15.73 23.36
N ASP A 109 -19.06 -16.09 24.37
CA ASP A 109 -17.63 -15.71 24.45
C ASP A 109 -16.67 -16.58 23.59
N ALA A 110 -17.14 -17.74 23.10
CA ALA A 110 -16.32 -18.66 22.30
C ALA A 110 -15.99 -18.16 20.88
N TRP A 111 -16.69 -17.14 20.38
CA TRP A 111 -16.62 -16.71 18.97
C TRP A 111 -15.65 -15.56 18.68
N GLU A 112 -15.12 -14.91 19.71
CA GLU A 112 -14.08 -13.87 19.60
C GLU A 112 -12.67 -14.50 19.57
N ASP A 113 -12.37 -15.44 20.47
CA ASP A 113 -11.06 -16.09 20.59
C ASP A 113 -10.66 -16.87 19.30
N ASP A 114 -11.61 -17.50 18.61
CA ASP A 114 -11.32 -18.21 17.35
C ASP A 114 -10.97 -17.26 16.17
N LYS A 115 -11.26 -15.95 16.25
CA LYS A 115 -10.69 -14.98 15.31
C LYS A 115 -9.23 -14.69 15.66
N GLU A 116 -8.92 -14.41 16.93
CA GLU A 116 -7.56 -14.10 17.35
C GLU A 116 -6.62 -15.30 17.12
N ARG A 117 -7.02 -16.52 17.51
CA ARG A 117 -6.27 -17.76 17.23
C ARG A 117 -6.02 -18.01 15.75
N LYS A 118 -6.99 -17.70 14.88
CA LYS A 118 -6.89 -17.88 13.43
C LYS A 118 -5.98 -16.86 12.73
N TRP A 119 -5.76 -15.67 13.34
CA TRP A 119 -4.69 -14.74 12.93
C TRP A 119 -3.35 -15.01 13.62
N ALA A 120 -3.39 -15.52 14.84
CA ALA A 120 -2.25 -15.97 15.64
C ALA A 120 -1.77 -17.38 15.26
N MET A 121 -1.75 -17.70 13.96
CA MET A 121 -0.76 -18.64 13.48
C MET A 121 0.61 -18.10 13.87
N ALA A 122 1.24 -18.72 14.88
CA ALA A 122 2.65 -18.56 15.16
C ALA A 122 3.37 -18.70 13.82
N VAL A 123 3.99 -17.61 13.34
CA VAL A 123 4.48 -17.59 11.96
C VAL A 123 5.52 -18.68 11.86
N ALA A 124 5.22 -19.71 11.07
CA ALA A 124 6.04 -20.92 10.99
C ALA A 124 7.51 -20.54 10.85
N LYS A 125 8.37 -21.11 11.69
CA LYS A 125 9.78 -20.67 11.83
C LYS A 125 10.51 -20.62 10.48
N GLU A 126 10.22 -21.59 9.61
CA GLU A 126 10.66 -21.66 8.21
C GLU A 126 10.22 -20.45 7.37
N ARG A 127 8.97 -19.98 7.52
CA ARG A 127 8.48 -18.75 6.87
C ARG A 127 9.19 -17.52 7.39
N VAL A 128 9.48 -17.44 8.69
CA VAL A 128 10.27 -16.32 9.24
C VAL A 128 11.69 -16.32 8.67
N GLN A 129 12.32 -17.48 8.58
CA GLN A 129 13.65 -17.67 8.01
C GLN A 129 13.71 -17.26 6.53
N ALA A 130 12.77 -17.74 5.70
CA ALA A 130 12.66 -17.36 4.29
C ALA A 130 12.33 -15.86 4.08
N LEU A 131 11.78 -15.18 5.08
CA LEU A 131 11.61 -13.72 5.10
C LEU A 131 12.90 -13.00 5.50
N GLN A 132 13.74 -13.57 6.39
CA GLN A 132 15.06 -13.02 6.74
C GLN A 132 16.04 -13.11 5.57
N GLU A 133 16.08 -14.22 4.83
CA GLU A 133 16.95 -14.40 3.66
C GLU A 133 16.70 -13.35 2.55
N ARG A 134 15.48 -12.81 2.49
CA ARG A 134 15.08 -11.75 1.54
C ARG A 134 15.19 -10.35 2.14
N ARG A 135 15.45 -10.27 3.44
CA ARG A 135 15.57 -9.01 4.17
C ARG A 135 16.86 -8.32 3.76
N CYS A 136 16.85 -7.00 3.86
CA CYS A 136 18.00 -6.19 3.56
C CYS A 136 18.35 -5.40 4.82
N ASP A 137 19.62 -5.44 5.20
CA ASP A 137 20.17 -4.83 6.41
C ASP A 137 20.26 -3.31 6.31
N SER A 138 19.87 -2.74 5.16
CA SER A 138 19.68 -1.29 5.03
C SER A 138 18.52 -0.82 5.91
N ARG A 139 18.88 -0.27 7.08
CA ARG A 139 17.99 0.30 8.10
C ARG A 139 16.96 1.32 7.58
N GLY A 140 17.16 1.87 6.37
CA GLY A 140 16.31 2.88 5.73
C GLY A 140 14.86 2.45 5.41
N ARG A 141 14.59 1.95 4.20
CA ARG A 141 13.23 1.65 3.71
C ARG A 141 13.08 0.15 3.46
N GLY A 142 12.97 -0.61 4.55
CA GLY A 142 12.90 -2.09 4.57
C GLY A 142 12.21 -2.72 3.35
N GLY A 143 12.90 -3.66 2.71
CA GLY A 143 12.60 -4.14 1.36
C GLY A 143 11.41 -5.08 1.25
N VAL A 144 11.32 -6.05 2.17
CA VAL A 144 10.39 -7.19 2.07
C VAL A 144 8.95 -6.79 2.38
N TYR A 145 8.04 -7.09 1.45
CA TYR A 145 6.60 -7.05 1.68
C TYR A 145 6.14 -8.32 2.39
N ASP A 146 5.29 -8.17 3.40
CA ASP A 146 4.61 -9.30 4.03
C ASP A 146 3.22 -8.88 4.52
N PRO A 147 2.13 -9.64 4.26
CA PRO A 147 0.79 -9.23 4.66
C PRO A 147 0.49 -9.40 6.16
N VAL A 148 1.27 -10.19 6.90
CA VAL A 148 1.03 -10.52 8.33
C VAL A 148 1.99 -9.74 9.24
N LEU A 149 3.30 -9.94 9.06
CA LEU A 149 4.34 -9.28 9.85
C LEU A 149 4.63 -7.84 9.37
N GLY A 150 4.32 -7.54 8.11
CA GLY A 150 4.64 -6.27 7.49
C GLY A 150 3.76 -5.12 7.98
N ILE A 151 4.41 -4.09 8.54
CA ILE A 151 3.73 -2.88 9.01
C ILE A 151 3.62 -1.85 7.89
N CYS A 152 2.44 -1.24 7.74
CA CYS A 152 2.18 -0.22 6.74
C CYS A 152 2.61 1.17 7.24
N CYS A 153 3.64 1.76 6.62
CA CYS A 153 4.01 3.15 6.88
C CYS A 153 3.11 4.12 6.10
N HIS A 154 2.66 5.21 6.76
CA HIS A 154 1.77 6.25 6.21
C HIS A 154 2.19 6.77 4.81
N PHE A 155 3.50 6.90 4.57
CA PHE A 155 4.08 7.35 3.29
C PHE A 155 4.37 6.22 2.29
N CYS A 156 4.76 5.04 2.77
CA CYS A 156 5.09 3.92 1.87
C CYS A 156 3.83 3.19 1.39
N ARG A 157 2.76 3.16 2.19
CA ARG A 157 1.46 2.53 1.89
C ARG A 157 1.57 1.06 1.44
N GLN A 158 2.59 0.39 1.97
CA GLN A 158 2.92 -1.01 1.74
C GLN A 158 3.23 -1.63 3.09
N LYS A 159 2.62 -2.80 3.37
CA LYS A 159 2.95 -3.63 4.53
C LYS A 159 4.35 -4.22 4.34
N LYS A 160 5.36 -3.66 5.02
CA LYS A 160 6.76 -4.09 4.86
C LYS A 160 7.49 -4.24 6.18
N LEU A 161 8.34 -5.25 6.26
CA LEU A 161 9.26 -5.45 7.37
C LEU A 161 10.17 -4.22 7.55
N CYS A 162 10.79 -4.05 8.71
CA CYS A 162 11.86 -3.05 8.87
C CYS A 162 13.24 -3.64 8.51
N GLY A 163 14.22 -2.76 8.28
CA GLY A 163 15.62 -3.14 8.04
C GLY A 163 16.49 -3.12 9.30
N GLU A 164 15.91 -3.20 10.50
CA GLU A 164 16.66 -3.22 11.77
C GLU A 164 16.94 -4.67 12.16
N GLU A 165 18.21 -5.08 12.18
CA GLU A 165 18.65 -6.44 12.52
C GLU A 165 18.00 -6.94 13.83
N ASP A 166 18.15 -6.18 14.92
CA ASP A 166 17.67 -6.50 16.29
C ASP A 166 16.14 -6.50 16.49
N CYS A 167 15.35 -6.28 15.44
CA CYS A 167 13.91 -6.13 15.58
C CYS A 167 13.19 -7.48 15.70
N LYS A 168 13.02 -7.99 16.91
CA LYS A 168 12.27 -9.24 17.24
C LYS A 168 11.00 -9.44 16.42
N ARG A 169 10.10 -8.46 16.33
CA ARG A 169 8.88 -8.54 15.50
C ARG A 169 9.13 -8.93 14.04
N CYS A 170 10.14 -8.34 13.42
CA CYS A 170 10.46 -8.53 12.00
C CYS A 170 11.50 -9.62 11.75
N GLY A 171 12.31 -9.98 12.78
CA GLY A 171 13.38 -10.96 12.74
C GLY A 171 12.96 -12.36 13.20
N GLU A 172 12.27 -12.42 14.33
CA GLU A 172 11.78 -13.65 14.99
C GLU A 172 10.30 -13.92 14.66
N GLY A 173 9.56 -12.91 14.18
CA GLY A 173 8.14 -13.03 13.80
C GLY A 173 7.15 -12.78 14.94
N ASP A 174 7.61 -12.30 16.10
CA ASP A 174 6.76 -12.06 17.26
C ASP A 174 5.83 -10.83 17.08
N LEU A 175 4.54 -11.08 16.84
CA LEU A 175 3.50 -10.07 16.69
C LEU A 175 3.18 -9.28 17.97
N LYS A 176 3.62 -9.72 19.15
CA LYS A 176 3.44 -9.00 20.42
C LYS A 176 4.53 -7.96 20.65
N GLN A 177 5.70 -8.10 20.03
CA GLN A 177 6.79 -7.14 20.17
C GLN A 177 6.59 -5.88 19.30
N PRO A 178 7.00 -4.70 19.80
CA PRO A 178 7.01 -3.47 18.99
C PRO A 178 8.02 -3.58 17.84
N CYS A 179 7.75 -2.88 16.75
CA CYS A 179 8.66 -2.84 15.61
C CYS A 179 9.68 -1.72 15.81
N LEU A 180 10.95 -2.06 16.00
CA LEU A 180 12.01 -1.04 16.16
C LEU A 180 12.06 -0.07 14.97
N GLY A 181 11.99 -0.58 13.74
CA GLY A 181 12.17 0.22 12.52
C GLY A 181 10.92 0.94 12.00
N LYS A 182 9.91 1.14 12.85
CA LYS A 182 8.67 1.88 12.59
C LYS A 182 8.34 2.73 13.82
N THR A 183 7.93 3.98 13.64
CA THR A 183 7.43 4.80 14.75
C THR A 183 6.02 4.36 15.17
N GLU A 184 5.65 4.72 16.40
CA GLU A 184 4.31 4.63 16.92
C GLU A 184 3.97 5.95 17.63
N CYS A 185 2.74 6.44 17.49
CA CYS A 185 2.33 7.74 18.03
C CYS A 185 1.65 7.58 19.39
N SER A 186 2.20 8.19 20.42
CA SER A 186 1.70 8.19 21.81
C SER A 186 0.27 8.71 21.99
N SER A 187 -0.28 9.40 20.98
CA SER A 187 -1.57 10.09 21.08
C SER A 187 -2.67 9.49 20.20
N CYS A 188 -2.36 8.59 19.27
CA CYS A 188 -3.39 8.06 18.36
C CYS A 188 -3.22 6.60 17.95
N HIS A 189 -2.04 5.98 18.16
CA HIS A 189 -1.74 4.57 17.86
C HIS A 189 -2.19 4.08 16.46
N SER A 190 -2.42 5.00 15.52
CA SER A 190 -3.06 4.74 14.24
C SER A 190 -2.05 4.65 13.11
N SER A 191 -2.48 4.14 11.95
CA SER A 191 -1.66 4.07 10.74
C SER A 191 -1.07 5.41 10.27
N ASN A 192 -1.64 6.55 10.71
CA ASN A 192 -1.10 7.89 10.48
C ASN A 192 0.18 8.16 11.30
N GLY A 193 0.32 7.53 12.47
CA GLY A 193 1.49 7.63 13.35
C GLY A 193 2.67 6.75 12.96
N ILE A 194 2.49 5.86 11.98
CA ILE A 194 3.48 4.85 11.60
C ILE A 194 4.37 5.34 10.46
N LEU A 195 5.63 5.65 10.78
CA LEU A 195 6.66 6.11 9.86
C LEU A 195 7.85 5.13 9.89
N CYS A 196 8.34 4.67 8.74
CA CYS A 196 9.61 3.95 8.69
C CYS A 196 10.80 4.92 8.74
N ARG A 197 11.98 4.47 9.22
CA ARG A 197 13.20 5.29 9.37
C ARG A 197 13.46 6.22 8.19
N ALA A 198 13.53 5.67 6.97
CA ALA A 198 13.77 6.48 5.78
C ALA A 198 12.70 7.54 5.52
N CYS A 199 11.43 7.29 5.85
CA CYS A 199 10.38 8.30 5.72
C CYS A 199 10.45 9.34 6.83
N LEU A 200 10.69 8.95 8.09
CA LEU A 200 10.88 9.88 9.19
C LEU A 200 12.00 10.88 8.88
N LYS A 201 13.19 10.37 8.57
CA LYS A 201 14.38 11.17 8.23
C LYS A 201 14.15 12.10 7.04
N VAL A 202 13.74 11.60 5.86
CA VAL A 202 13.62 12.49 4.67
C VAL A 202 12.38 13.38 4.69
N ARG A 203 11.34 13.06 5.47
CA ARG A 203 10.10 13.87 5.52
C ARG A 203 10.13 14.93 6.61
N TYR A 204 10.71 14.61 7.77
CA TYR A 204 10.63 15.45 8.97
C TYR A 204 12.01 15.84 9.51
N GLY A 205 13.06 15.05 9.27
CA GLY A 205 14.42 15.31 9.73
C GLY A 205 14.76 14.57 11.03
N GLU A 206 13.75 14.01 11.72
CA GLU A 206 13.91 13.30 12.99
C GLU A 206 14.61 11.94 12.80
N GLU A 207 15.51 11.59 13.72
CA GLU A 207 16.11 10.25 13.75
C GLU A 207 15.30 9.26 14.58
N MET A 208 15.36 7.99 14.19
CA MET A 208 14.52 6.96 14.80
C MET A 208 14.94 6.63 16.24
N GLU A 209 16.23 6.75 16.56
CA GLU A 209 16.78 6.60 17.91
C GLU A 209 16.23 7.66 18.87
N GLU A 210 16.07 8.90 18.40
CA GLU A 210 15.52 10.01 19.20
C GLU A 210 14.03 9.80 19.46
N VAL A 211 13.28 9.40 18.42
CA VAL A 211 11.86 9.06 18.53
C VAL A 211 11.63 7.87 19.45
N ARG A 212 12.48 6.83 19.42
CA ARG A 212 12.39 5.69 20.36
C ARG A 212 12.68 6.09 21.81
N LYS A 213 13.63 7.01 22.04
CA LYS A 213 13.92 7.53 23.39
C LYS A 213 12.75 8.37 23.92
N ASN A 214 12.07 9.11 23.05
CA ASN A 214 10.92 9.93 23.41
C ASN A 214 9.60 9.14 23.41
N LYS A 215 9.27 8.53 24.56
CA LYS A 215 7.98 7.84 24.78
C LYS A 215 6.74 8.71 24.48
N ASN A 216 6.88 10.03 24.54
CA ASN A 216 5.80 10.99 24.30
C ASN A 216 5.78 11.49 22.84
N TRP A 217 6.54 10.89 21.91
CA TRP A 217 6.57 11.32 20.51
C TRP A 217 5.17 11.27 19.87
N MET A 218 4.78 12.41 19.32
CA MET A 218 3.51 12.60 18.62
C MET A 218 3.75 12.74 17.14
N CYS A 219 2.95 12.03 16.35
CA CYS A 219 3.07 12.10 14.90
C CYS A 219 2.66 13.46 14.34
N PRO A 220 3.11 13.81 13.12
CA PRO A 220 2.79 15.08 12.48
C PRO A 220 1.30 15.40 12.27
N HIS A 221 0.40 14.41 12.30
CA HIS A 221 -1.05 14.69 12.34
C HIS A 221 -1.48 15.17 13.72
N CYS A 222 -1.09 14.49 14.80
CA CYS A 222 -1.49 14.85 16.16
C CYS A 222 -0.83 16.16 16.65
N VAL A 223 0.40 16.46 16.20
CA VAL A 223 1.06 17.75 16.48
C VAL A 223 0.30 18.90 15.82
N GLU A 224 -0.23 18.67 14.62
CA GLU A 224 -1.05 19.62 13.87
C GLU A 224 -2.44 19.79 14.50
N GLU A 225 -3.13 18.69 14.81
CA GLU A 225 -4.45 18.67 15.47
C GLU A 225 -4.44 19.35 16.84
N LYS A 226 -3.37 19.17 17.63
CA LYS A 226 -3.18 19.83 18.93
C LYS A 226 -2.62 21.25 18.82
N GLY A 227 -2.30 21.75 17.61
CA GLY A 227 -1.76 23.08 17.39
C GLY A 227 -0.38 23.39 17.98
N ILE A 228 0.32 22.39 18.54
CA ILE A 228 1.57 22.56 19.32
C ILE A 228 2.66 23.26 18.50
N LYS A 229 2.72 22.99 17.19
CA LYS A 229 3.64 23.65 16.25
C LYS A 229 2.83 24.15 15.05
N LYS A 230 2.50 25.45 15.03
CA LYS A 230 1.60 26.14 14.06
C LYS A 230 1.80 25.80 12.57
N PHE A 231 3.00 25.38 12.16
CA PHE A 231 3.32 25.05 10.75
C PHE A 231 3.81 23.60 10.54
N TRP A 232 3.88 22.77 11.59
CA TRP A 232 4.33 21.39 11.51
C TRP A 232 3.17 20.47 11.11
N ILE A 233 2.94 20.37 9.81
CA ILE A 233 1.79 19.66 9.24
C ILE A 233 2.19 18.32 8.62
N CYS A 234 1.23 17.40 8.49
CA CYS A 234 1.48 16.16 7.76
C CYS A 234 1.66 16.39 6.25
N ASN A 235 2.87 16.14 5.74
CA ASN A 235 3.23 16.40 4.35
C ASN A 235 2.89 15.27 3.35
N SER A 236 2.03 14.32 3.72
CA SER A 236 1.57 13.29 2.79
C SER A 236 0.75 13.91 1.65
N SER A 237 0.87 13.37 0.44
CA SER A 237 0.17 13.91 -0.75
C SER A 237 -1.36 13.93 -0.60
N PHE A 238 -1.92 13.04 0.25
CA PHE A 238 -3.34 13.03 0.58
C PHE A 238 -3.69 14.11 1.60
N CYS A 239 -2.83 14.34 2.60
CA CYS A 239 -3.00 15.39 3.59
C CYS A 239 -2.95 16.79 2.98
N LEU A 240 -1.96 17.05 2.11
CA LEU A 240 -1.80 18.32 1.41
C LEU A 240 -2.97 18.60 0.45
N LYS A 241 -3.43 17.59 -0.30
CA LYS A 241 -4.63 17.69 -1.15
C LYS A 241 -5.89 18.02 -0.34
N LYS A 242 -6.12 17.35 0.80
CA LYS A 242 -7.27 17.64 1.68
C LYS A 242 -7.27 19.09 2.17
N ARG A 243 -6.09 19.67 2.41
CA ARG A 243 -5.88 21.05 2.86
C ARG A 243 -5.85 22.09 1.73
N LYS A 244 -5.98 21.67 0.46
CA LYS A 244 -5.84 22.51 -0.74
C LYS A 244 -4.50 23.26 -0.83
N ILE A 245 -3.45 22.77 -0.16
CA ILE A 245 -2.12 23.39 -0.18
C ILE A 245 -1.44 23.09 -1.53
N PRO A 246 -1.12 24.10 -2.37
CA PRO A 246 -0.73 23.91 -3.77
C PRO A 246 0.76 23.56 -3.92
N ILE A 247 1.19 22.48 -3.26
CA ILE A 247 2.60 22.04 -3.24
C ILE A 247 2.72 20.68 -3.95
N PRO A 248 3.66 20.52 -4.89
CA PRO A 248 3.72 19.37 -5.79
C PRO A 248 3.84 18.02 -5.04
N PRO A 249 3.30 16.94 -5.63
CA PRO A 249 3.15 15.65 -4.96
C PRO A 249 4.50 15.15 -4.43
N THR A 250 4.50 14.71 -3.17
CA THR A 250 5.62 14.87 -2.25
C THR A 250 6.92 14.12 -2.61
N GLY A 251 6.99 13.35 -3.69
CA GLY A 251 8.24 12.72 -4.14
C GLY A 251 9.31 13.75 -4.53
N ILE A 252 8.94 14.70 -5.40
CA ILE A 252 9.84 15.75 -5.92
C ILE A 252 10.31 16.68 -4.79
N ALA A 253 9.43 16.97 -3.82
CA ALA A 253 9.72 17.85 -2.69
C ALA A 253 10.93 17.41 -1.84
N ILE A 254 11.33 16.13 -1.84
CA ILE A 254 12.55 15.66 -1.15
C ILE A 254 13.81 16.21 -1.83
N TYR A 255 13.84 16.20 -3.16
CA TYR A 255 14.96 16.73 -3.93
C TYR A 255 15.01 18.26 -3.81
N ASN A 256 13.87 18.94 -3.99
CA ASN A 256 13.78 20.39 -3.87
C ASN A 256 14.17 20.89 -2.47
N ALA A 257 13.84 20.16 -1.40
CA ALA A 257 14.25 20.51 -0.04
C ALA A 257 15.78 20.48 0.10
N ARG A 258 16.42 19.42 -0.40
CA ARG A 258 17.89 19.24 -0.37
C ARG A 258 18.62 20.27 -1.23
N GLU A 259 18.12 20.51 -2.45
CA GLU A 259 18.64 21.51 -3.38
C GLU A 259 18.59 22.93 -2.80
N GLN A 260 17.55 23.23 -2.02
CA GLN A 260 17.38 24.51 -1.32
C GLN A 260 18.02 24.52 0.08
N GLY A 261 18.82 23.52 0.44
CA GLY A 261 19.57 23.46 1.70
C GLY A 261 18.76 23.12 2.95
N TYR A 262 17.48 22.74 2.83
CA TYR A 262 16.67 22.31 3.97
C TYR A 262 16.95 20.86 4.35
N GLU A 263 17.08 20.61 5.66
CA GLU A 263 17.27 19.27 6.24
C GLU A 263 16.14 18.28 5.88
N SER A 264 14.89 18.76 5.79
CA SER A 264 13.73 17.91 5.52
C SER A 264 12.62 18.62 4.75
N VAL A 265 11.70 17.83 4.20
CA VAL A 265 10.51 18.37 3.52
C VAL A 265 9.62 19.17 4.48
N ALA A 266 9.54 18.81 5.77
CA ALA A 266 8.79 19.57 6.76
C ALA A 266 9.41 20.96 7.00
N HIS A 267 10.74 21.08 7.03
CA HIS A 267 11.42 22.37 7.16
C HIS A 267 11.13 23.29 5.96
N LEU A 268 11.23 22.76 4.73
CA LEU A 268 10.83 23.48 3.51
C LEU A 268 9.37 23.96 3.56
N LEU A 269 8.46 23.11 4.03
CA LEU A 269 7.03 23.42 4.12
C LEU A 269 6.73 24.48 5.19
N MET A 270 7.35 24.37 6.36
CA MET A 270 7.20 25.36 7.44
C MET A 270 7.59 26.75 6.98
N ASP A 271 8.72 26.88 6.29
CA ASP A 271 9.19 28.17 5.79
C ASP A 271 8.24 28.73 4.71
N ARG A 272 7.82 27.92 3.74
CA ARG A 272 6.84 28.34 2.72
C ARG A 272 5.50 28.77 3.32
N LEU A 273 4.99 28.06 4.33
CA LEU A 273 3.74 28.42 5.00
C LEU A 273 3.88 29.67 5.86
N LYS A 274 5.04 29.89 6.49
CA LYS A 274 5.35 31.17 7.16
C LYS A 274 5.32 32.33 6.16
N ARG A 275 6.03 32.20 5.02
CA ARG A 275 6.07 33.22 3.95
C ARG A 275 4.74 33.45 3.20
N GLN A 276 3.71 32.65 3.46
CA GLN A 276 2.36 32.83 2.94
C GLN A 276 1.38 33.38 4.00
N ALA A 277 1.81 33.45 5.26
CA ALA A 277 1.03 33.97 6.38
C ALA A 277 1.43 35.42 6.76
N PHE A 278 2.42 35.97 6.06
CA PHE A 278 2.87 37.36 6.06
C PHE A 278 2.84 37.88 4.61
#